data_AF-A0A645DXV3-F1
#
_entry.id   AF-A0A645DXV3-F1
#
_cell.length_a   1.000
_cell.length_b   1.000
_cell.length_c   1.000
_cell.angle_alpha   90.00
_cell.angle_beta   90.00
_cell.angle_gamma   90.00
#
_symmetry.space_group_name_H-M   'P 1'
#
loop_
_entity.id
_entity.type
_entity.pdbx_description
1 polymer ?
#
loop_
_entity_poly.entity_id
_entity_poly.type
_entity_poly.pdbx_seq_one_letter_code
_entity_poly.pdbx_strand_id
1 'polypeptide(L)'
;MEQGDYEKANQHLTKAQDIVSELLHSLDLRYSIASDLMRLYDFLLQELVQINLHKERDRIPGILEVVGGLRYAWVAIRNAGDGRAYAIEE
;
A
#
# COMPACT_ATOMS: atom_id res chain seq x y z
N MET A 1 1.90 10.78 12.10
CA MET A 1 3.06 11.04 12.98
C MET A 1 3.01 12.51 13.34
N GLU A 2 2.48 12.90 14.49
CA GLU A 2 2.59 14.28 15.00
C GLU A 2 3.48 14.30 16.26
N GLN A 3 3.87 15.47 16.76
CA GLN A 3 4.96 15.62 17.73
C GLN A 3 4.83 14.66 18.93
N GLY A 4 5.83 13.79 19.11
CA GLY A 4 6.00 12.96 20.32
C GLY A 4 5.44 11.53 20.28
N ASP A 5 4.48 11.20 19.40
CA ASP A 5 3.82 9.90 19.44
C ASP A 5 4.47 8.85 18.52
N TYR A 6 5.75 8.56 18.78
CA TYR A 6 6.53 7.58 18.01
C TYR A 6 6.06 6.14 18.23
N GLU A 7 5.45 5.86 19.37
CA GLU A 7 4.90 4.55 19.68
C GLU A 7 3.68 4.25 18.81
N LYS A 8 2.69 5.16 18.74
CA LYS A 8 1.57 4.99 17.81
C LYS A 8 2.03 4.97 16.36
N ALA A 9 3.00 5.82 16.00
CA ALA A 9 3.58 5.79 14.65
C ALA A 9 4.15 4.41 14.31
N ASN A 10 4.92 3.81 15.23
CA ASN A 10 5.48 2.47 15.07
C ASN A 10 4.38 1.42 14.94
N GLN A 11 3.36 1.47 15.81
CA GLN A 11 2.23 0.54 15.76
C GLN A 11 1.49 0.59 14.41
N HIS A 12 1.21 1.79 13.89
CA HIS A 12 0.52 1.95 12.61
C HIS A 12 1.37 1.50 11.42
N LEU A 13 2.66 1.84 11.40
CA LEU A 13 3.56 1.43 10.32
C LEU A 13 3.83 -0.07 10.32
N THR A 14 3.96 -0.68 11.50
CA THR A 14 4.10 -2.14 11.60
C THR A 14 2.85 -2.83 11.04
N LYS A 15 1.65 -2.36 11.40
CA LYS A 15 0.41 -2.89 10.81
C LYS A 15 0.35 -2.72 9.29
N ALA A 16 0.83 -1.60 8.75
CA ALA A 16 0.90 -1.40 7.31
C ALA A 16 1.87 -2.39 6.65
N GLN A 17 3.04 -2.63 7.28
CA GLN A 17 4.00 -3.64 6.82
C GLN A 17 3.38 -5.05 6.84
N ASP A 18 2.66 -5.42 7.90
CA ASP A 18 1.97 -6.71 8.00
C ASP A 18 0.98 -6.87 6.83
N ILE A 19 0.15 -5.86 6.54
CA ILE A 19 -0.81 -5.90 5.42
C ILE A 19 -0.09 -6.07 4.08
N VAL A 20 0.96 -5.30 3.81
CA VAL A 20 1.69 -5.38 2.53
C VAL A 20 2.41 -6.73 2.41
N SER A 21 2.94 -7.26 3.52
CA SER A 21 3.50 -8.60 3.59
C SER A 21 2.46 -9.66 3.23
N GLU A 22 1.26 -9.61 3.82
CA GLU A 22 0.19 -10.56 3.48
C GLU A 22 -0.22 -10.45 2.01
N LEU A 23 -0.31 -9.24 1.45
CA LEU A 23 -0.57 -9.04 0.02
C LEU A 23 0.51 -9.70 -0.85
N LEU A 24 1.79 -9.50 -0.52
CA LEU A 24 2.94 -10.11 -1.18
C LEU A 24 2.88 -11.64 -1.16
N HIS A 25 2.62 -12.23 0.02
CA HIS A 25 2.58 -13.69 0.18
C HIS A 25 1.31 -14.32 -0.43
N SER A 26 0.26 -13.53 -0.65
CA SER A 26 -0.98 -13.98 -1.30
C SER A 26 -0.92 -14.00 -2.84
N LEU A 27 0.17 -13.52 -3.44
CA LEU A 27 0.31 -13.42 -4.90
C LEU A 27 0.34 -14.81 -5.56
N ASP A 28 -0.51 -14.98 -6.57
CA ASP A 28 -0.46 -16.14 -7.46
C ASP A 28 0.47 -15.87 -8.64
N LEU A 29 1.68 -16.44 -8.58
CA LEU A 29 2.74 -16.24 -9.57
C LEU A 29 2.46 -16.87 -10.95
N ARG A 30 1.33 -17.56 -11.13
CA ARG A 30 0.89 -18.03 -12.45
C ARG A 30 0.48 -16.88 -13.37
N TYR A 31 0.16 -15.71 -12.81
CA TYR A 31 -0.23 -14.53 -13.57
C TYR A 31 0.98 -13.60 -13.81
N SER A 32 1.12 -13.08 -15.03
CA SER A 32 2.25 -12.22 -15.41
C SER A 32 2.36 -10.95 -14.57
N ILE A 33 1.22 -10.34 -14.22
CA ILE A 33 1.17 -9.13 -13.37
C ILE A 33 1.68 -9.36 -11.95
N ALA A 34 1.70 -10.61 -11.47
CA ALA A 34 2.13 -10.92 -10.12
C ALA A 34 3.60 -10.53 -9.89
N SER A 35 4.45 -10.60 -10.92
CA SER A 35 5.85 -10.17 -10.81
C SER A 35 5.99 -8.66 -10.61
N ASP A 36 5.15 -7.85 -11.27
CA ASP A 36 5.12 -6.40 -11.10
C ASP A 36 4.58 -6.02 -9.71
N LEU A 37 3.51 -6.67 -9.26
CA LEU A 37 2.95 -6.46 -7.93
C LEU A 37 3.93 -6.87 -6.83
N MET A 38 4.66 -7.98 -7.02
CA MET A 38 5.69 -8.45 -6.10
C MET A 38 6.78 -7.40 -5.90
N ARG A 39 7.32 -6.82 -6.99
CA ARG A 39 8.30 -5.73 -6.92
C ARG A 39 7.76 -4.49 -6.22
N LEU A 40 6.51 -4.14 -6.50
CA LEU A 40 5.87 -2.97 -5.91
C LEU A 40 5.64 -3.15 -4.39
N TYR A 41 5.18 -4.32 -3.97
CA TYR A 41 4.96 -4.63 -2.56
C TYR A 41 6.28 -4.74 -1.78
N ASP A 42 7.34 -5.30 -2.39
CA ASP A 42 8.68 -5.30 -1.79
C ASP A 42 9.22 -3.87 -1.58
N PHE A 43 9.07 -3.01 -2.59
CA PHE A 43 9.38 -1.58 -2.46
C PHE A 43 8.59 -0.92 -1.32
N LEU A 44 7.27 -1.13 -1.27
CA LEU A 44 6.42 -0.57 -0.20
C LEU A 44 6.85 -1.05 1.19
N LEU A 45 7.19 -2.33 1.36
CA LEU A 45 7.72 -2.89 2.61
C LEU A 45 9.01 -2.19 3.03
N GLN A 46 9.97 -2.07 2.11
CA GLN A 46 11.25 -1.41 2.37
C GLN A 46 11.03 0.05 2.80
N GLU A 47 10.20 0.79 2.06
CA GLU A 47 9.88 2.19 2.38
C GLU A 47 9.22 2.34 3.76
N LEU A 48 8.22 1.52 4.07
CA LEU A 48 7.54 1.55 5.36
C LEU A 48 8.50 1.25 6.53
N VAL A 49 9.47 0.35 6.32
CA VAL A 49 10.52 0.07 7.30
C VAL A 49 11.43 1.28 7.47
N GLN A 50 11.93 1.88 6.38
CA GLN A 50 12.79 3.07 6.43
C GLN A 50 12.10 4.25 7.11
N ILE A 51 10.84 4.53 6.74
CA ILE A 51 10.02 5.57 7.37
C ILE A 51 9.85 5.29 8.86
N ASN A 52 9.64 4.03 9.26
CA ASN A 52 9.48 3.70 10.66
C ASN A 52 10.79 3.83 11.45
N LEU A 53 11.93 3.43 10.88
CA LEU A 53 13.24 3.50 11.51
C LEU A 53 13.71 4.95 11.68
N HIS A 54 13.64 5.73 10.60
CA HIS A 54 14.17 7.10 10.56
C HIS A 54 13.13 8.18 10.89
N LYS A 55 11.87 7.79 11.08
CA LYS A 55 10.73 8.69 11.35
C LYS A 55 10.57 9.77 10.27
N GLU A 56 10.87 9.42 9.02
CA GLU A 56 10.85 10.29 7.84
C GLU A 56 9.41 10.53 7.35
N ARG A 57 8.71 11.46 8.02
CA ARG A 57 7.31 11.81 7.73
C ARG A 57 7.09 12.25 6.29
N ASP A 58 8.05 12.92 5.69
CA ASP A 58 7.93 13.56 4.39
C ASP A 58 7.82 12.54 3.24
N ARG A 59 8.15 11.27 3.48
CA ARG A 59 7.99 10.18 2.51
C ARG A 59 6.60 9.54 2.53
N ILE A 60 5.82 9.73 3.60
CA ILE A 60 4.48 9.15 3.74
C ILE A 60 3.54 9.54 2.58
N PRO A 61 3.49 10.81 2.12
CA PRO A 61 2.62 11.19 1.00
C PRO A 61 2.88 10.37 -0.27
N GLY A 62 4.15 10.12 -0.64
CA GLY A 62 4.50 9.32 -1.81
C GLY A 62 4.05 7.85 -1.69
N ILE A 63 4.17 7.28 -0.48
CA ILE A 63 3.66 5.92 -0.21
C ILE A 63 2.13 5.86 -0.32
N LEU A 64 1.44 6.89 0.19
CA LEU A 64 -0.01 6.98 0.07
C LEU A 64 -0.48 7.12 -1.38
N GLU A 65 0.27 7.82 -2.23
CA GLU A 65 -0.04 7.93 -3.66
C GLU A 65 0.03 6.55 -4.34
N VAL A 66 1.11 5.78 -4.09
CA VAL A 66 1.27 4.43 -4.65
C VAL A 66 0.15 3.48 -4.20
N VAL A 67 -0.12 3.42 -2.89
CA VAL A 67 -1.18 2.56 -2.34
C VAL A 67 -2.57 3.03 -2.79
N GLY A 68 -2.77 4.35 -2.90
CA GLY A 68 -3.99 4.96 -3.40
C GLY A 68 -4.28 4.55 -4.85
N GLY A 69 -3.27 4.59 -5.71
CA GLY A 69 -3.37 4.13 -7.10
C GLY A 69 -3.73 2.65 -7.23
N LEU A 70 -3.10 1.78 -6.42
CA LEU A 70 -3.45 0.36 -6.35
C LEU A 70 -4.92 0.14 -5.94
N ARG A 71 -5.37 0.83 -4.89
CA ARG A 71 -6.75 0.76 -4.43
C ARG A 71 -7.72 1.25 -5.49
N TYR A 72 -7.40 2.37 -6.16
CA TYR A 72 -8.23 2.93 -7.23
C TYR A 72 -8.40 1.93 -8.37
N ALA A 73 -7.29 1.35 -8.86
CA ALA A 73 -7.33 0.36 -9.93
C ALA A 73 -8.16 -0.87 -9.54
N TRP A 74 -8.01 -1.36 -8.30
CA TRP A 74 -8.79 -2.49 -7.80
C TRP A 74 -10.29 -2.20 -7.75
N VAL A 75 -10.67 -1.02 -7.24
CA VAL A 75 -12.08 -0.59 -7.19
C VAL A 75 -12.64 -0.41 -8.59
N ALA A 76 -11.89 0.18 -9.52
CA ALA A 76 -12.30 0.38 -10.90
C ALA A 76 -12.60 -0.97 -11.59
N ILE A 77 -11.73 -1.97 -11.42
CA ILE A 77 -11.92 -3.32 -11.97
C ILE A 77 -13.15 -4.00 -11.34
N ARG A 78 -13.31 -3.92 -10.01
CA ARG A 78 -14.48 -4.48 -9.32
C ARG A 78 -15.78 -3.87 -9.84
N ASN A 79 -15.82 -2.54 -9.98
CA ASN A 79 -16.99 -1.82 -10.47
C ASN A 79 -17.31 -2.16 -11.94
N ALA A 80 -16.29 -2.35 -12.77
CA ALA A 80 -16.45 -2.81 -14.14
C ALA A 80 -17.00 -4.24 -14.21
N GLY A 81 -16.56 -5.13 -13.30
CA GLY A 81 -17.05 -6.51 -13.19
C GLY A 81 -18.49 -6.62 -12.68
N ASP A 82 -18.91 -5.72 -11.78
CA ASP A 82 -20.27 -5.71 -11.19
C ASP A 82 -21.31 -4.97 -12.03
N GLY A 83 -20.95 -4.39 -13.18
CA GLY A 83 -21.83 -3.58 -14.02
C GLY A 83 -22.29 -2.26 -13.37
N ARG A 84 -21.72 -1.90 -12.21
CA ARG A 84 -22.00 -0.67 -11.47
C ARG A 84 -20.79 0.26 -11.56
N ALA A 85 -20.76 1.07 -12.61
CA ALA A 85 -19.81 2.16 -12.73
C ALA A 85 -20.15 3.27 -11.72
N TYR A 86 -19.67 3.14 -10.47
CA TYR A 86 -19.66 4.30 -9.59
C TYR A 86 -18.59 5.27 -10.07
N ALA A 87 -19.03 6.44 -10.52
CA ALA A 87 -18.16 7.58 -10.77
C ALA A 87 -17.37 7.88 -9.50
N ILE A 88 -16.06 7.71 -9.57
CA ILE A 88 -15.17 8.11 -8.50
C ILE A 88 -14.94 9.60 -8.71
N GLU A 89 -15.66 10.43 -7.95
CA GLU A 89 -15.37 11.87 -7.87
C GLU A 89 -14.10 12.08 -7.04
N GLU A 90 -13.30 13.06 -7.48
CA GLU A 90 -11.98 13.46 -6.95
C GLU A 90 -12.03 14.04 -5.52
#